data_AF-A0A7J7FR57-F1
#
_entry.id   AF-A0A7J7FR57-F1
#
_cell.length_a   1.000
_cell.length_b   1.000
_cell.length_c   1.000
_cell.angle_alpha   90.00
_cell.angle_beta   90.00
_cell.angle_gamma   90.00
#
_symmetry.space_group_name_H-M   'P 1'
#
loop_
_entity.id
_entity.type
_entity.pdbx_description
1 polymer ?
#
loop_
_entity_poly.entity_id
_entity_poly.type
_entity_poly.pdbx_seq_one_letter_code
_entity_poly.pdbx_strand_id
1 'polypeptide(L)'
;MNNGRYIVQKVEDNELGSLLGDDWIRKRKVKVKQHHGSYHRSSWNKVVAVLKLDNNYLASNGASKALKDKLKSFNTYFDETCKTQSNWVIFDEQLREEMKISIVENLLPAYRSFLGKFHNLQDIGKHEKHIRYSVEELQARIDELFQGSAGSAGGSRK
;
A
#
# COMPACT_ATOMS: atom_id res chain seq x y z
N MET A 1 -12.89 0.64 -8.00
CA MET A 1 -13.56 0.64 -6.67
C MET A 1 -14.49 1.83 -6.52
N ASN A 2 -14.05 3.07 -6.82
CA ASN A 2 -14.88 4.28 -6.80
C ASN A 2 -16.29 4.09 -7.36
N ASN A 3 -16.42 3.72 -8.64
CA ASN A 3 -17.72 3.56 -9.28
C ASN A 3 -18.60 2.52 -8.57
N GLY A 4 -18.01 1.42 -8.12
CA GLY A 4 -18.74 0.38 -7.40
C GLY A 4 -19.24 0.85 -6.03
N ARG A 5 -18.41 1.58 -5.28
CA ARG A 5 -18.79 2.17 -3.98
C ARG A 5 -19.89 3.21 -4.17
N TYR A 6 -19.71 4.10 -5.15
CA TYR A 6 -20.69 5.13 -5.51
C TYR A 6 -22.05 4.55 -5.90
N ILE A 7 -22.08 3.53 -6.76
CA ILE A 7 -23.33 2.86 -7.17
C ILE A 7 -24.02 2.24 -5.96
N VAL A 8 -23.28 1.57 -5.07
CA VAL A 8 -23.86 0.99 -3.85
C VAL A 8 -24.47 2.09 -2.98
N GLN A 9 -23.74 3.16 -2.69
CA GLN A 9 -24.26 4.30 -1.91
C GLN A 9 -25.53 4.89 -2.54
N LYS A 10 -25.51 5.18 -3.85
CA LYS A 10 -26.67 5.76 -4.53
C LYS A 10 -27.90 4.86 -4.57
N VAL A 11 -27.71 3.54 -4.58
CA VAL A 11 -28.80 2.59 -4.49
C VAL A 11 -29.34 2.52 -3.07
N GLU A 12 -28.48 2.55 -2.05
CA GLU A 12 -28.89 2.53 -0.63
C GLU A 12 -29.60 3.82 -0.21
N ASP A 13 -29.23 4.96 -0.77
CA ASP A 13 -29.78 6.28 -0.42
C ASP A 13 -31.10 6.62 -1.13
N ASN A 14 -31.64 5.74 -1.99
CA ASN A 14 -32.81 6.04 -2.83
C ASN A 14 -33.76 4.83 -2.95
N GLU A 15 -34.94 5.04 -3.53
CA GLU A 15 -35.98 4.04 -3.78
C GLU A 15 -35.49 2.85 -4.60
N LEU A 16 -34.39 3.03 -5.36
CA LEU A 16 -33.70 1.95 -6.08
C LEU A 16 -33.27 0.81 -5.16
N GLY A 17 -32.98 1.07 -3.88
CA GLY A 17 -32.64 0.03 -2.90
C GLY A 17 -33.80 -0.95 -2.70
N SER A 18 -35.02 -0.44 -2.54
CA SER A 18 -36.22 -1.27 -2.45
C SER A 18 -36.54 -2.01 -3.74
N LEU A 19 -36.28 -1.40 -4.90
CA LEU A 19 -36.54 -1.99 -6.22
C LEU A 19 -35.56 -3.13 -6.53
N LEU A 20 -34.28 -2.94 -6.24
CA LEU A 20 -33.21 -3.90 -6.54
C LEU A 20 -33.06 -4.98 -5.47
N GLY A 21 -33.46 -4.67 -4.24
CA GLY A 21 -33.43 -5.58 -3.09
C GLY A 21 -32.04 -5.82 -2.48
N ASP A 22 -32.05 -6.28 -1.24
CA ASP A 22 -30.86 -6.46 -0.41
C ASP A 22 -29.83 -7.44 -0.98
N ASP A 23 -30.27 -8.48 -1.69
CA ASP A 23 -29.37 -9.46 -2.31
C ASP A 23 -28.49 -8.82 -3.38
N TRP A 24 -29.06 -7.92 -4.19
CA TRP A 24 -28.31 -7.20 -5.21
C TRP A 24 -27.25 -6.29 -4.58
N ILE A 25 -27.64 -5.54 -3.55
CA ILE A 25 -26.76 -4.64 -2.79
C ILE A 25 -25.61 -5.44 -2.18
N ARG A 26 -25.92 -6.55 -1.51
CA ARG A 26 -24.93 -7.46 -0.92
C ARG A 26 -23.94 -7.98 -1.96
N LYS A 27 -24.41 -8.48 -3.11
CA LYS A 27 -23.55 -8.96 -4.20
C LYS A 27 -22.61 -7.85 -4.72
N ARG A 28 -23.10 -6.62 -4.83
CA ARG A 28 -22.29 -5.47 -5.23
C ARG A 28 -21.24 -5.10 -4.19
N LYS A 29 -21.58 -5.08 -2.90
CA LYS A 29 -20.61 -4.87 -1.81
C LYS A 29 -19.50 -5.93 -1.83
N VAL A 30 -19.85 -7.20 -2.03
CA VAL A 30 -18.85 -8.29 -2.18
C VAL A 30 -17.91 -8.02 -3.36
N LYS A 31 -18.44 -7.60 -4.52
CA LYS A 31 -17.61 -7.29 -5.69
C LYS A 31 -16.66 -6.11 -5.45
N VAL A 32 -17.09 -5.08 -4.72
CA VAL A 32 -16.21 -3.96 -4.30
C VAL A 32 -15.08 -4.48 -3.40
N LYS A 33 -15.38 -5.32 -2.41
CA LYS A 33 -14.37 -5.97 -1.56
C LYS A 33 -13.40 -6.84 -2.36
N GLN A 34 -13.88 -7.58 -3.34
CA GLN A 34 -13.03 -8.37 -4.24
C GLN A 34 -12.08 -7.48 -5.06
N HIS A 35 -12.54 -6.33 -5.53
CA HIS A 35 -11.68 -5.36 -6.21
C HIS A 35 -10.59 -4.80 -5.28
N HIS A 36 -10.92 -4.53 -4.01
CA HIS A 36 -9.92 -4.14 -3.01
C HIS A 36 -8.86 -5.24 -2.83
N GLY A 37 -9.28 -6.48 -2.61
CA GLY A 37 -8.33 -7.60 -2.49
C GLY A 37 -7.49 -7.82 -3.76
N SER A 38 -8.07 -7.65 -4.95
CA SER A 38 -7.34 -7.74 -6.22
C SER A 38 -6.30 -6.63 -6.36
N TYR A 39 -6.66 -5.41 -5.97
CA TYR A 39 -5.73 -4.28 -5.97
C TYR A 39 -4.52 -4.56 -5.07
N HIS A 40 -4.75 -5.00 -3.83
CA HIS A 40 -3.67 -5.29 -2.89
C HIS A 40 -2.73 -6.37 -3.47
N ARG A 41 -3.30 -7.44 -4.04
CA ARG A 41 -2.53 -8.52 -4.67
C ARG A 41 -1.69 -8.05 -5.86
N SER A 42 -2.24 -7.21 -6.71
CA SER A 42 -1.57 -6.77 -7.93
C SER A 42 -0.54 -5.66 -7.69
N SER A 43 -0.67 -4.88 -6.61
CA SER A 43 0.17 -3.72 -6.35
C SER A 43 1.14 -3.92 -5.19
N TRP A 44 0.65 -4.25 -3.99
CA TRP A 44 1.47 -4.23 -2.76
C TRP A 44 2.10 -5.57 -2.42
N ASN A 45 1.56 -6.68 -2.91
CA ASN A 45 2.14 -8.00 -2.61
C ASN A 45 3.60 -8.11 -3.06
N LYS A 46 4.01 -7.51 -4.18
CA LYS A 46 5.41 -7.54 -4.63
C LYS A 46 6.32 -6.75 -3.68
N VAL A 47 5.86 -5.59 -3.22
CA VAL A 47 6.56 -4.72 -2.25
C VAL A 47 6.75 -5.47 -0.92
N VAL A 48 5.73 -6.18 -0.44
CA VAL A 48 5.82 -6.95 0.81
C VAL A 48 6.62 -8.24 0.62
N ALA A 49 6.49 -8.92 -0.52
CA ALA A 49 7.15 -10.20 -0.77
C ALA A 49 8.68 -10.09 -0.74
N VAL A 50 9.26 -8.98 -1.21
CA VAL A 50 10.71 -8.80 -1.20
C VAL A 50 11.28 -8.71 0.22
N LEU A 51 10.47 -8.29 1.19
CA LEU A 51 10.83 -8.22 2.62
C LEU A 51 10.76 -9.59 3.31
N LYS A 52 10.12 -10.60 2.68
CA LYS A 52 10.08 -11.95 3.24
C LYS A 52 11.47 -12.60 3.15
N LEU A 53 11.86 -13.25 4.24
CA LEU A 53 13.13 -13.94 4.38
C LEU A 53 12.85 -15.39 4.73
N ASP A 54 13.30 -16.33 3.90
CA ASP A 54 13.26 -17.74 4.25
C ASP A 54 14.34 -18.02 5.30
N ASN A 55 14.03 -18.85 6.29
CA ASN A 55 14.94 -19.08 7.43
C ASN A 55 16.29 -19.67 7.00
N ASN A 56 16.35 -20.38 5.87
CA ASN A 56 17.59 -20.96 5.34
C ASN A 56 18.55 -19.90 4.76
N TYR A 57 18.07 -18.69 4.42
CA TYR A 57 18.89 -17.63 3.84
C TYR A 57 19.87 -16.98 4.83
N LEU A 58 19.52 -16.96 6.12
CA LEU A 58 20.27 -16.24 7.16
C LEU A 58 21.54 -17.00 7.62
N ALA A 59 21.65 -18.29 7.29
CA ALA A 59 22.79 -19.14 7.66
C ALA A 59 23.95 -19.12 6.64
N SER A 60 23.85 -18.34 5.56
CA SER A 60 24.84 -18.32 4.48
C SER A 60 25.84 -17.17 4.60
N ASN A 61 27.08 -17.39 4.16
CA ASN A 61 28.13 -16.36 4.06
C ASN A 61 27.76 -15.17 3.15
N GLY A 62 26.66 -15.26 2.39
CA GLY A 62 26.14 -14.20 1.52
C GLY A 62 24.95 -13.41 2.07
N ALA A 63 24.49 -13.71 3.29
CA ALA A 63 23.24 -13.17 3.83
C ALA A 63 23.21 -11.63 3.89
N SER A 64 24.33 -10.99 4.25
CA SER A 64 24.44 -9.52 4.31
C SER A 64 24.26 -8.85 2.94
N LYS A 65 24.88 -9.40 1.88
CA LYS A 65 24.73 -8.88 0.51
C LYS A 65 23.30 -9.07 0.01
N ALA A 66 22.72 -10.25 0.21
CA ALA A 66 21.36 -10.55 -0.19
C ALA A 66 20.33 -9.64 0.50
N LEU A 67 20.52 -9.34 1.79
CA LEU A 67 19.70 -8.39 2.53
C LEU A 67 19.78 -6.97 1.95
N LYS A 68 20.99 -6.51 1.59
CA LYS A 68 21.16 -5.20 0.94
C LYS A 68 20.46 -5.14 -0.42
N ASP A 69 20.56 -6.21 -1.21
CA ASP A 69 19.91 -6.28 -2.52
C ASP A 69 18.38 -6.29 -2.38
N LYS A 70 17.84 -7.03 -1.40
CA LYS A 70 16.41 -6.99 -1.05
C LYS A 70 15.95 -5.60 -0.61
N LEU A 71 16.73 -4.90 0.21
CA LEU A 71 16.41 -3.54 0.65
C LEU A 71 16.40 -2.55 -0.53
N LYS A 72 17.34 -2.68 -1.48
CA LYS A 72 17.32 -1.90 -2.72
C LYS A 72 16.08 -2.17 -3.55
N SER A 73 15.75 -3.45 -3.78
CA SER A 73 14.54 -3.85 -4.52
C SER A 73 13.26 -3.36 -3.82
N PHE A 74 13.21 -3.41 -2.49
CA PHE A 74 12.13 -2.81 -1.71
C PHE A 74 11.97 -1.33 -2.02
N ASN A 75 13.07 -0.55 -1.92
CA ASN A 75 13.02 0.89 -2.19
C ASN A 75 12.51 1.20 -3.60
N THR A 76 12.96 0.45 -4.61
CA THR A 76 12.49 0.59 -6.00
C THR A 76 10.99 0.32 -6.11
N TYR A 77 10.53 -0.84 -5.65
CA TYR A 77 9.10 -1.20 -5.77
C TYR A 77 8.21 -0.28 -4.96
N PHE A 78 8.65 0.15 -3.78
CA PHE A 78 7.91 1.10 -2.95
C PHE A 78 7.79 2.47 -3.64
N ASP A 79 8.89 3.01 -4.18
CA ASP A 79 8.89 4.29 -4.89
C ASP A 79 8.01 4.25 -6.14
N GLU A 80 8.12 3.20 -6.95
CA GLU A 80 7.29 3.03 -8.16
C GLU A 80 5.81 2.93 -7.80
N THR A 81 5.48 2.14 -6.78
CA THR A 81 4.11 1.97 -6.31
C THR A 81 3.53 3.29 -5.80
N CYS A 82 4.26 4.01 -4.95
CA CYS A 82 3.83 5.30 -4.43
C CYS A 82 3.66 6.33 -5.54
N LYS A 83 4.63 6.42 -6.47
CA LYS A 83 4.58 7.34 -7.61
C LYS A 83 3.37 7.08 -8.51
N THR A 84 3.06 5.81 -8.80
CA THR A 84 1.89 5.47 -9.60
C THR A 84 0.60 5.83 -8.86
N GLN A 85 0.51 5.47 -7.58
CA GLN A 85 -0.73 5.57 -6.82
C GLN A 85 -1.03 6.96 -6.25
N SER A 86 -0.02 7.83 -6.12
CA SER A 86 -0.23 9.24 -5.78
C SER A 86 -1.05 9.97 -6.84
N ASN A 87 -1.01 9.51 -8.10
CA ASN A 87 -1.81 10.07 -9.19
C ASN A 87 -3.25 9.55 -9.23
N TRP A 88 -3.57 8.52 -8.45
CA TRP A 88 -4.92 7.97 -8.41
C TRP A 88 -5.77 8.79 -7.43
N VAL A 89 -7.08 8.85 -7.70
CA VAL A 89 -8.04 9.52 -6.82
C VAL A 89 -9.04 8.51 -6.32
N ILE A 90 -9.24 8.44 -5.01
CA ILE A 90 -10.38 7.76 -4.39
C ILE A 90 -11.24 8.81 -3.72
N PHE A 91 -12.43 9.06 -4.27
CA PHE A 91 -13.29 10.15 -3.82
C PHE A 91 -13.94 9.89 -2.46
N ASP A 92 -14.37 8.63 -2.23
CA ASP A 92 -14.95 8.22 -0.95
C ASP A 92 -13.86 8.18 0.12
N GLU A 93 -13.94 9.08 1.09
CA GLU A 93 -12.92 9.25 2.12
C GLU A 93 -12.75 8.00 2.98
N GLN A 94 -13.86 7.36 3.35
CA GLN A 94 -13.83 6.12 4.11
C GLN A 94 -13.11 4.99 3.34
N LEU A 95 -13.47 4.76 2.08
CA LEU A 95 -12.79 3.77 1.24
C LEU A 95 -11.30 4.08 1.07
N ARG A 96 -10.96 5.37 0.90
CA ARG A 96 -9.56 5.81 0.79
C ARG A 96 -8.78 5.47 2.05
N GLU A 97 -9.34 5.76 3.22
CA GLU A 97 -8.70 5.47 4.50
C GLU A 97 -8.60 3.96 4.77
N GLU A 98 -9.67 3.19 4.51
CA GLU A 98 -9.65 1.73 4.58
C GLU A 98 -8.54 1.12 3.71
N MET A 99 -8.29 1.70 2.54
CA MET A 99 -7.21 1.25 1.66
C MET A 99 -5.82 1.59 2.22
N LYS A 100 -5.62 2.80 2.75
CA LYS A 100 -4.35 3.20 3.38
C LYS A 100 -4.03 2.33 4.60
N ILE A 101 -4.99 2.16 5.50
CA ILE A 101 -4.88 1.30 6.69
C ILE A 101 -4.48 -0.13 6.29
N SER A 102 -5.17 -0.71 5.31
CA SER A 102 -4.87 -2.06 4.80
C SER A 102 -3.42 -2.19 4.29
N ILE A 103 -2.89 -1.17 3.62
CA ILE A 103 -1.49 -1.16 3.16
C ILE A 103 -0.53 -1.12 4.35
N VAL A 104 -0.79 -0.21 5.30
CA VAL A 104 0.02 -0.02 6.51
C VAL A 104 0.09 -1.29 7.35
N GLU A 105 -1.06 -1.90 7.63
CA GLU A 105 -1.19 -3.13 8.43
C GLU A 105 -0.44 -4.31 7.81
N ASN A 106 -0.34 -4.37 6.47
CA ASN A 106 0.40 -5.42 5.80
C ASN A 106 1.89 -5.11 5.65
N LEU A 107 2.25 -3.86 5.37
CA LEU A 107 3.62 -3.49 5.02
C LEU A 107 4.51 -3.23 6.24
N LEU A 108 4.04 -2.42 7.20
CA LEU A 108 4.91 -1.98 8.29
C LEU A 108 5.38 -3.13 9.20
N PRO A 109 4.54 -4.11 9.57
CA PRO A 109 5.01 -5.26 10.34
C PRO A 109 6.10 -6.05 9.60
N ALA A 110 5.93 -6.26 8.28
CA ALA A 110 6.92 -6.94 7.46
C ALA A 110 8.25 -6.15 7.38
N TYR A 111 8.16 -4.83 7.24
CA TYR A 111 9.34 -3.95 7.19
C TYR A 111 10.10 -3.93 8.53
N ARG A 112 9.39 -3.78 9.66
CA ARG A 112 10.00 -3.84 11.01
C ARG A 112 10.72 -5.17 11.26
N SER A 113 10.06 -6.28 10.93
CA SER A 113 10.66 -7.62 11.03
C SER A 113 11.91 -7.76 10.15
N PHE A 114 11.87 -7.23 8.92
CA PHE A 114 13.03 -7.22 8.03
C PHE A 114 14.19 -6.41 8.61
N LEU A 115 13.93 -5.20 9.12
CA LEU A 115 14.94 -4.35 9.73
C LEU A 115 15.59 -4.98 10.96
N GLY A 116 14.82 -5.65 11.82
CA GLY A 116 15.37 -6.38 12.96
C GLY A 116 16.39 -7.44 12.53
N LYS A 117 16.06 -8.22 11.50
CA LYS A 117 16.99 -9.22 10.91
C LYS A 117 18.19 -8.57 10.22
N PHE A 118 17.97 -7.45 9.54
CA PHE A 118 19.01 -6.67 8.88
C PHE A 118 20.06 -6.16 9.87
N HIS A 119 19.60 -5.62 11.01
CA HIS A 119 20.46 -5.15 12.09
C HIS A 119 21.20 -6.27 12.81
N ASN A 120 20.59 -7.44 12.99
CA ASN A 120 21.24 -8.57 13.66
C ASN A 120 22.38 -9.19 12.84
N LEU A 121 22.32 -9.13 11.51
CA LEU A 121 23.33 -9.74 10.62
C LEU A 121 24.43 -8.79 10.16
N GLN A 122 24.26 -7.48 10.39
CA GLN A 122 25.30 -6.49 10.11
C GLN A 122 25.79 -5.92 11.44
N ASP A 123 27.06 -5.53 11.49
CA ASP A 123 27.65 -5.01 12.72
C ASP A 123 27.07 -3.63 13.08
N ILE A 124 26.69 -3.42 14.35
CA ILE A 124 25.82 -2.33 14.87
C ILE A 124 26.30 -0.92 14.44
N GLY A 125 27.59 -0.74 14.15
CA GLY A 125 28.18 0.55 13.78
C GLY A 125 28.11 0.98 12.32
N LYS A 126 27.64 0.16 11.35
CA LYS A 126 27.66 0.49 9.90
C LYS A 126 26.28 0.62 9.23
N HIS A 127 25.19 0.60 10.00
CA HIS A 127 23.83 0.32 9.53
C HIS A 127 23.07 1.45 8.86
N GLU A 128 23.09 2.67 9.42
CA GLU A 128 22.18 3.75 9.01
C GLU A 128 22.30 4.13 7.53
N LYS A 129 23.51 4.09 6.98
CA LYS A 129 23.81 4.51 5.61
C LYS A 129 23.15 3.65 4.50
N HIS A 130 22.52 2.53 4.83
CA HIS A 130 21.84 1.67 3.84
C HIS A 130 20.31 1.74 3.91
N ILE A 131 19.75 2.24 5.01
CA ILE A 131 18.30 2.33 5.21
C ILE A 131 17.84 3.67 4.68
N ARG A 132 17.01 3.65 3.63
CA ARG A 132 16.52 4.86 2.97
C ARG A 132 15.28 5.44 3.63
N TYR A 133 14.47 4.60 4.26
CA TYR A 133 13.19 4.98 4.82
C TYR A 133 13.07 4.51 6.27
N SER A 134 12.72 5.42 7.17
CA SER A 134 12.20 5.03 8.48
C SER A 134 10.78 4.45 8.35
N VAL A 135 10.30 3.79 9.41
CA VAL A 135 8.93 3.28 9.45
C VAL A 135 7.91 4.42 9.33
N GLU A 136 8.22 5.55 9.96
CA GLU A 136 7.40 6.76 9.98
C GLU A 136 7.38 7.43 8.60
N GLU A 137 8.50 7.45 7.88
CA GLU A 137 8.56 7.96 6.51
C GLU A 137 7.75 7.10 5.52
N LEU A 138 7.76 5.77 5.71
CA LEU A 138 6.91 4.88 4.91
C LEU A 138 5.43 5.16 5.17
N GLN A 139 5.03 5.30 6.45
CA GLN A 139 3.66 5.65 6.83
C GLN A 139 3.23 6.97 6.20
N ALA A 140 4.01 8.04 6.38
CA ALA A 140 3.69 9.35 5.84
C ALA A 140 3.50 9.33 4.31
N ARG A 141 4.32 8.55 3.58
CA ARG A 141 4.14 8.40 2.12
C ARG A 141 2.88 7.63 1.75
N ILE A 142 2.44 6.68 2.56
CA ILE A 142 1.17 5.96 2.35
C ILE A 142 -0.02 6.90 2.64
N ASP A 143 0.11 7.76 3.63
CA ASP A 143 -0.91 8.75 3.99
C ASP A 143 -1.18 9.76 2.85
N GLU A 144 -0.17 10.02 2.02
CA GLU A 144 -0.30 10.88 0.83
C GLU A 144 -0.95 10.19 -0.39
N LEU A 145 -1.24 8.90 -0.34
CA LEU A 145 -1.80 8.18 -1.49
C LEU A 145 -3.27 8.50 -1.75
N PHE A 146 -3.66 8.29 -3.01
CA PHE A 146 -5.05 8.37 -3.51
C PHE A 146 -5.71 9.76 -3.41
N GLN A 147 -4.92 10.81 -3.24
CA GLN A 147 -5.39 12.20 -3.26
C GLN A 147 -5.44 12.78 -4.68
N GLY A 148 -4.74 12.14 -5.63
CA GLY A 148 -4.42 12.71 -6.94
C GLY A 148 -3.27 13.69 -6.82
N SER A 149 -2.46 13.82 -7.87
CA SER A 149 -1.54 14.95 -7.92
C SER A 149 -2.39 16.22 -7.99
N ALA A 150 -2.25 17.10 -7.00
CA ALA A 150 -2.64 18.49 -7.16
C ALA A 150 -1.80 19.04 -8.31
N GLY A 151 -2.28 18.89 -9.54
CA GLY A 151 -1.70 19.56 -10.69
C GLY A 151 -1.76 21.04 -10.36
N SER A 152 -0.61 21.61 -9.98
CA SER A 152 -0.33 23.04 -9.83
C SER A 152 -1.61 23.90 -9.81
N ALA A 153 -2.28 23.95 -8.66
CA ALA A 153 -3.40 24.85 -8.50
C ALA A 153 -2.87 26.29 -8.58
N GLY A 154 -3.17 26.98 -9.69
CA GLY A 154 -3.25 28.44 -9.72
C GLY A 154 -2.03 29.21 -10.26
N GLY A 155 -1.63 28.93 -11.50
CA GLY A 155 -0.97 29.96 -12.32
C GLY A 155 -1.96 31.08 -12.61
N SER A 156 -1.72 32.25 -12.03
CA SER A 156 -2.47 33.50 -12.16
C SER A 156 -2.99 33.74 -13.59
N ARG A 157 -4.32 33.77 -13.77
CA ARG A 157 -4.92 34.46 -14.92
C ARG A 157 -4.85 35.96 -14.64
N LYS A 158 -3.97 36.65 -15.36
CA LYS A 158 -4.12 38.07 -15.66
C LYS A 158 -4.96 38.20 -16.92
#